data_AF-A0A849KC82-F1
#
_entry.id   AF-A0A849KC82-F1
#
_cell.length_a   1.000
_cell.length_b   1.000
_cell.length_c   1.000
_cell.angle_alpha   90.00
_cell.angle_beta   90.00
_cell.angle_gamma   90.00
#
_symmetry.space_group_name_H-M   'P 1'
#
loop_
_entity.id
_entity.type
_entity.pdbx_description
1 polymer ?
#
loop_
_entity_poly.entity_id
_entity_poly.type
_entity_poly.pdbx_seq_one_letter_code
_entity_poly.pdbx_strand_id
1 'polypeptide(L)'
;MDYILEYWSGNSGLPREPLTRTDGIPYQPANVKALDIDAQGWRIHEGDHWMLIAHDMNDALAMLRVAERHSRICFIGRNNQRPNRKNYIMTYFE
;
A
#
# COMPACT_ATOMS: atom_id res chain seq x y z
N MET A 1 2.10 10.03 -12.72
CA MET A 1 1.66 9.30 -11.52
C MET A 1 2.89 8.62 -10.98
N ASP A 2 3.22 8.80 -9.70
CA ASP A 2 4.33 8.06 -9.10
C ASP A 2 3.80 6.69 -8.66
N TYR A 3 4.36 5.63 -9.23
CA TYR A 3 4.03 4.23 -8.93
C TYR A 3 4.94 3.64 -7.85
N ILE A 4 5.53 4.50 -7.01
CA ILE A 4 6.51 4.07 -6.00
C ILE A 4 5.75 3.58 -4.77
N LEU A 5 5.81 2.28 -4.54
CA LEU A 5 5.53 1.68 -3.24
C LEU A 5 6.87 1.42 -2.54
N GLU A 6 7.09 2.09 -1.43
CA GLU A 6 8.21 1.78 -0.54
C GLU A 6 7.76 0.73 0.47
N TYR A 7 8.55 -0.32 0.64
CA TYR A 7 8.31 -1.36 1.63
C TYR A 7 9.62 -1.71 2.33
N TRP A 8 9.57 -1.79 3.66
CA TRP A 8 10.73 -2.20 4.43
C TRP A 8 10.70 -3.70 4.75
N SER A 9 11.53 -4.47 4.05
CA SER A 9 11.71 -5.90 4.30
C SER A 9 12.83 -6.13 5.33
N GLY A 10 12.56 -6.00 6.63
CA GLY A 10 13.55 -6.33 7.64
C GLY A 10 13.29 -5.74 9.03
N ASN A 11 14.08 -6.20 10.01
CA ASN A 11 14.11 -5.62 11.34
C ASN A 11 15.12 -4.46 11.35
N SER A 12 14.69 -3.28 11.81
CA SER A 12 15.57 -2.10 11.95
C SER A 12 16.53 -2.20 13.14
N GLY A 13 16.31 -3.14 14.07
CA GLY A 13 17.04 -3.21 15.34
C GLY A 13 16.62 -2.13 16.35
N LEU A 14 15.70 -1.25 15.97
CA LEU A 14 15.15 -0.20 16.83
C LEU A 14 13.94 -0.74 17.62
N PRO A 15 13.70 -0.24 18.84
CA PRO A 15 12.49 -0.57 19.58
C PRO A 15 11.24 -0.15 18.79
N ARG A 16 10.21 -1.01 18.81
CA ARG A 16 8.92 -0.69 18.19
C ARG A 16 8.22 0.36 19.03
N GLU A 17 8.13 1.56 18.52
CA GLU A 17 7.26 2.60 19.06
C GLU A 17 5.88 2.55 18.38
N PRO A 18 4.78 2.60 19.14
CA PRO A 18 3.44 2.63 18.55
C PRO A 18 3.23 3.95 17.79
N LEU A 19 2.77 3.83 16.56
CA LEU A 19 2.39 4.99 15.75
C LEU A 19 1.08 5.58 16.28
N THR A 20 1.05 6.89 16.55
CA THR A 20 -0.06 7.53 17.27
C THR A 20 -1.15 8.14 16.38
N ARG A 21 -1.04 8.02 15.05
CA ARG A 21 -1.99 8.60 14.06
C ARG A 21 -2.07 7.76 12.78
N THR A 22 -2.42 6.50 12.93
CA THR A 22 -2.54 5.56 11.82
C THR A 22 -3.98 5.30 11.47
N ASP A 23 -4.21 5.13 10.17
CA ASP A 23 -5.49 4.78 9.59
C ASP A 23 -5.30 3.47 8.84
N GLY A 24 -5.69 2.36 9.46
CA GLY A 24 -5.48 1.01 8.94
C GLY A 24 -6.77 0.43 8.40
N ILE A 25 -6.80 0.15 7.10
CA ILE A 25 -7.93 -0.52 6.45
C ILE A 25 -7.64 -2.03 6.38
N PRO A 26 -8.48 -2.89 6.98
CA PRO A 26 -8.34 -4.32 6.86
C PRO A 26 -8.70 -4.81 5.45
N TYR A 27 -8.07 -5.91 5.02
CA TYR A 27 -8.42 -6.64 3.80
C TYR A 27 -8.12 -8.13 4.00
N GLN A 28 -8.65 -8.98 3.13
CA GLN A 28 -8.36 -10.41 3.14
C GLN A 28 -7.20 -10.73 2.19
N PRO A 29 -5.98 -11.09 2.67
CA PRO A 29 -4.82 -11.28 1.80
C PRO A 29 -5.03 -12.35 0.71
N ALA A 30 -5.75 -13.42 1.00
CA ALA A 30 -6.06 -14.48 0.03
C ALA A 30 -6.97 -14.03 -1.13
N ASN A 31 -7.61 -12.86 -1.00
CA ASN A 31 -8.52 -12.31 -2.00
C ASN A 31 -7.90 -11.17 -2.81
N VAL A 32 -6.67 -10.75 -2.51
CA VAL A 32 -6.01 -9.63 -3.21
C VAL A 32 -5.70 -10.06 -4.65
N LYS A 33 -6.03 -9.20 -5.61
CA LYS A 33 -5.82 -9.44 -7.04
C LYS A 33 -5.16 -8.24 -7.70
N ALA A 34 -4.41 -8.53 -8.76
CA ALA A 34 -3.94 -7.53 -9.70
C ALA A 34 -4.82 -7.59 -10.96
N LEU A 35 -5.40 -6.44 -11.32
CA LEU A 35 -6.24 -6.26 -12.50
C LEU A 35 -5.53 -5.32 -13.46
N ASP A 36 -5.29 -5.78 -14.69
CA ASP A 36 -4.83 -4.92 -15.79
C ASP A 36 -5.95 -3.90 -16.11
N ILE A 37 -5.61 -2.61 -16.06
CA ILE A 37 -6.50 -1.50 -16.39
C ILE A 37 -5.96 -0.72 -17.60
N ASP A 38 -5.35 -1.45 -18.53
CA ASP A 38 -4.79 -0.99 -19.79
C ASP A 38 -3.67 0.04 -19.58
N ALA A 39 -3.71 1.15 -20.33
CA ALA A 39 -2.70 2.21 -20.30
C ALA A 39 -2.54 2.90 -18.92
N GLN A 40 -3.42 2.61 -17.96
CA GLN A 40 -3.34 3.13 -16.60
C GLN A 40 -2.46 2.28 -15.68
N GLY A 41 -2.08 1.07 -16.10
CA GLY A 41 -1.25 0.14 -15.35
C GLY A 41 -2.06 -0.99 -14.70
N TRP A 42 -1.65 -1.42 -13.51
CA TRP A 42 -2.22 -2.57 -12.82
C TRP A 42 -2.80 -2.16 -11.48
N ARG A 43 -4.10 -2.41 -11.28
CA ARG A 43 -4.79 -2.14 -10.02
C ARG A 43 -4.62 -3.30 -9.05
N ILE A 44 -4.12 -3.03 -7.84
CA ILE A 44 -4.15 -3.98 -6.73
C ILE A 44 -5.40 -3.73 -5.90
N HIS A 45 -6.25 -4.74 -5.73
CA HIS A 45 -7.53 -4.61 -5.05
C HIS A 45 -7.95 -5.87 -4.28
N GLU A 46 -8.84 -5.69 -3.31
CA GLU A 46 -9.55 -6.76 -2.61
C GLU A 46 -11.06 -6.47 -2.70
N GLY A 47 -11.83 -7.31 -3.39
CA GLY A 47 -13.22 -6.98 -3.73
C GLY A 47 -13.31 -5.64 -4.45
N ASP A 48 -14.16 -4.73 -3.95
CA ASP A 48 -14.31 -3.36 -4.47
C ASP A 48 -13.32 -2.35 -3.85
N HIS A 49 -12.47 -2.80 -2.91
CA HIS A 49 -11.49 -1.95 -2.25
C HIS A 49 -10.22 -1.84 -3.11
N TRP A 50 -10.03 -0.67 -3.73
CA TRP A 50 -8.78 -0.32 -4.40
C TRP A 50 -7.69 0.04 -3.39
N MET A 51 -6.58 -0.70 -3.42
CA MET A 51 -5.44 -0.53 -2.52
C MET A 51 -4.30 0.28 -3.15
N LEU A 52 -3.77 -0.17 -4.29
CA LEU A 52 -2.56 0.38 -4.94
C LEU A 52 -2.65 0.34 -6.47
N ILE A 53 -1.73 1.03 -7.14
CA ILE A 53 -1.58 0.97 -8.60
C ILE A 53 -0.09 0.75 -8.93
N ALA A 54 0.18 -0.20 -9.81
CA ALA A 54 1.50 -0.56 -10.29
C ALA A 54 1.63 -0.14 -11.77
N HIS A 55 2.85 0.14 -12.23
CA HIS A 55 3.08 0.57 -13.60
C HIS A 55 2.92 -0.60 -14.59
N ASP A 56 3.55 -1.74 -14.27
CA ASP A 56 3.52 -2.94 -15.11
C ASP A 56 3.25 -4.24 -14.32
N MET A 57 3.20 -5.35 -15.04
CA MET A 57 2.91 -6.67 -14.46
C MET A 57 3.95 -7.11 -13.42
N ASN A 58 5.22 -6.77 -13.61
CA ASN A 58 6.28 -7.17 -12.67
C ASN A 58 6.13 -6.40 -11.35
N ASP A 59 5.84 -5.11 -11.43
CA ASP A 59 5.53 -4.30 -10.26
C ASP A 59 4.27 -4.83 -9.56
N ALA A 60 3.23 -5.18 -10.32
CA ALA A 60 2.00 -5.72 -9.76
C ALA A 60 2.24 -7.03 -9.00
N LEU A 61 3.02 -7.95 -9.57
CA LEU A 61 3.41 -9.20 -8.92
C LEU A 61 4.26 -8.96 -7.66
N ALA A 62 5.14 -7.96 -7.67
CA ALA A 62 5.91 -7.57 -6.49
C ALA A 62 5.01 -7.03 -5.39
N MET A 63 4.05 -6.15 -5.72
CA MET A 63 3.08 -5.61 -4.78
C MET A 63 2.15 -6.69 -4.20
N LEU A 64 1.70 -7.66 -5.01
CA LEU A 64 0.89 -8.79 -4.53
C LEU A 64 1.63 -9.58 -3.46
N ARG A 65 2.91 -9.91 -3.67
CA ARG A 65 3.71 -10.66 -2.69
C ARG A 65 3.85 -9.95 -1.34
N VAL A 66 3.80 -8.63 -1.33
CA VAL A 66 3.77 -7.84 -0.09
C VAL A 66 2.38 -7.90 0.52
N ALA A 67 1.34 -7.57 -0.25
CA ALA A 67 -0.04 -7.53 0.23
C ALA A 67 -0.51 -8.88 0.79
N GLU A 68 -0.14 -10.00 0.18
CA GLU A 68 -0.51 -11.36 0.63
C GLU A 68 0.07 -11.75 2.01
N ARG A 69 1.10 -11.05 2.50
CA ARG A 69 1.75 -11.34 3.80
C ARG A 69 1.14 -10.57 4.97
N HIS A 70 0.24 -9.64 4.69
CA HIS A 70 -0.32 -8.69 5.64
C HIS A 70 -1.84 -8.69 5.57
N SER A 71 -2.49 -8.12 6.56
CA SER A 71 -3.95 -8.09 6.66
C SER A 71 -4.53 -6.67 6.69
N ARG A 72 -3.65 -5.67 6.75
CA ARG A 72 -4.02 -4.26 6.80
C ARG A 72 -3.07 -3.42 5.96
N ILE A 73 -3.64 -2.47 5.23
CA ILE A 73 -2.88 -1.37 4.61
C ILE A 73 -3.16 -0.12 5.42
N CYS A 74 -2.10 0.50 5.91
CA CYS A 74 -2.17 1.57 6.89
C CYS A 74 -1.51 2.84 6.38
N PHE A 75 -2.01 3.98 6.86
CA PHE A 75 -1.55 5.28 6.43
C PHE A 75 -1.24 6.19 7.61
N ILE A 76 -0.13 6.93 7.51
CA ILE A 76 0.17 8.07 8.38
C ILE A 76 -0.12 9.34 7.58
N GLY A 77 -0.92 10.25 8.15
CA GLY A 77 -1.19 11.55 7.56
C GLY A 77 -2.20 11.55 6.41
N ARG A 78 -2.94 10.46 6.17
CA ARG A 78 -3.92 10.37 5.06
C ARG A 78 -4.99 11.46 5.11
N ASN A 79 -5.38 11.94 6.28
CA ASN A 79 -6.36 13.03 6.42
C ASN A 79 -5.77 14.44 6.29
N ASN A 80 -4.49 14.59 5.92
CA ASN A 80 -3.87 15.91 5.80
C ASN A 80 -4.48 16.72 4.65
N GLN A 81 -4.54 18.05 4.83
CA GLN A 81 -5.11 19.02 3.88
C GLN A 81 -4.04 19.93 3.24
N ARG A 82 -2.76 19.57 3.35
CA ARG A 82 -1.66 20.42 2.87
C ARG A 82 -1.60 20.42 1.33
N PRO A 83 -1.11 21.49 0.69
CA PRO A 83 -0.71 21.44 -0.72
C PRO A 83 0.29 20.29 -0.94
N ASN A 84 0.26 19.67 -2.12
CA ASN A 84 1.06 18.47 -2.42
C ASN A 84 0.81 17.32 -1.43
N ARG A 85 -0.46 17.14 -1.02
CA ARG A 85 -0.94 16.17 -0.02
C ARG A 85 -0.23 14.81 -0.03
N LYS A 86 0.04 14.26 -1.23
CA LYS A 86 0.70 12.95 -1.40
C LYS A 86 2.07 12.89 -0.74
N ASN A 87 2.83 13.99 -0.73
CA ASN A 87 4.16 14.08 -0.13
C ASN A 87 4.15 13.96 1.40
N TYR A 88 2.97 14.00 2.02
CA TYR A 88 2.77 13.93 3.47
C TYR A 88 1.97 12.68 3.88
N ILE A 89 1.90 11.68 2.99
CA ILE A 89 1.27 10.39 3.28
C ILE A 89 2.33 9.31 3.22
N MET A 90 2.47 8.57 4.32
CA MET A 90 3.25 7.34 4.35
C MET A 90 2.29 6.16 4.37
N THR A 91 2.54 5.17 3.51
CA THR A 91 1.79 3.92 3.45
C THR A 91 2.65 2.79 3.99
N TYR A 92 2.09 1.91 4.80
CA TYR A 92 2.77 0.72 5.29
C TYR A 92 1.79 -0.45 5.44
N PHE A 93 2.32 -1.67 5.49
CA PHE A 93 1.52 -2.89 5.68
C PHE A 93 1.67 -3.44 7.10
N GLU A 94 0.58 -3.99 7.64
CA GLU A 94 0.53 -4.66 8.95
C GLU A 94 -0.15 -6.04 8.84
#